data_AF-A0A9D4PB85-F1
#
_entry.id   AF-A0A9D4PB85-F1
#
_cell.length_a   1.000
_cell.length_b   1.000
_cell.length_c   1.000
_cell.angle_alpha   90.00
_cell.angle_beta   90.00
_cell.angle_gamma   90.00
#
_symmetry.space_group_name_H-M   'P 1'
#
loop_
_entity.id
_entity.type
_entity.pdbx_description
1 polymer ?
#
loop_
_entity_poly.entity_id
_entity_poly.type
_entity_poly.pdbx_seq_one_letter_code
_entity_poly.pdbx_strand_id
1 'polypeptide(L)'
;MESKTVSSSKTELPSLVVDNFDDEQIWQQLELRNTRLESQQRPEKHYPEIDKLDLADVAAEEEDDEDDDFDLSDASEGDEDSEEEADDDGADGNKKKIKQFEERNLEPRPWRLQGEVYEQQFLDKQKAADEDALPKENPAHVEIRTAMRDLFTKLDALSNFHMMPKPVSAEVKVVSNLPSLSVEEVTPVGVSDASLLAPQEVKGIKGAAC
;
A
#
# COMPACT_ATOMS: atom_id res chain seq x y z
N MET A 1 29.87 -33.07 -42.93
CA MET A 1 28.89 -33.14 -41.83
C MET A 1 29.58 -32.54 -40.63
N GLU A 2 29.37 -31.24 -40.39
CA GLU A 2 30.04 -30.50 -39.32
C GLU A 2 29.55 -30.95 -37.95
N SER A 3 30.45 -31.57 -37.18
CA SER A 3 30.28 -31.83 -35.76
C SER A 3 30.54 -30.54 -34.98
N LYS A 4 29.46 -29.85 -34.57
CA LYS A 4 29.53 -28.76 -33.59
C LYS A 4 29.73 -29.35 -32.20
N THR A 5 30.97 -29.34 -31.70
CA THR A 5 31.26 -29.62 -30.30
C THR A 5 31.29 -28.31 -29.52
N VAL A 6 30.27 -28.07 -28.70
CA VAL A 6 30.28 -26.98 -27.71
C VAL A 6 31.03 -27.48 -26.47
N SER A 7 32.30 -27.08 -26.38
CA SER A 7 33.14 -27.30 -25.20
C SER A 7 32.63 -26.43 -24.05
N SER A 8 32.16 -27.07 -22.97
CA SER A 8 31.83 -26.39 -21.70
C SER A 8 32.36 -27.20 -20.53
N SER A 9 33.56 -26.80 -20.12
CA SER A 9 34.18 -26.88 -18.79
C SER A 9 33.68 -27.90 -17.75
N LYS A 10 34.56 -28.87 -17.44
CA LYS A 10 34.69 -29.66 -16.19
C LYS A 10 33.58 -30.66 -15.84
N THR A 11 33.35 -31.62 -16.73
CA THR A 11 32.80 -32.95 -16.38
C THR A 11 33.72 -34.04 -16.94
N GLU A 12 33.65 -35.27 -16.43
CA GLU A 12 34.54 -36.38 -16.82
C GLU A 12 34.29 -36.86 -18.28
N LEU A 13 33.20 -36.40 -18.91
CA LEU A 13 32.87 -36.67 -20.31
C LEU A 13 32.55 -35.35 -21.05
N PRO A 14 33.39 -34.92 -22.02
CA PRO A 14 33.29 -33.60 -22.66
C PRO A 14 32.07 -33.43 -23.59
N SER A 15 31.42 -34.52 -24.00
CA SER A 15 30.24 -34.51 -24.88
C SER A 15 29.32 -35.68 -24.56
N LEU A 16 28.00 -35.46 -24.71
CA LEU A 16 27.00 -36.53 -24.63
C LEU A 16 27.20 -37.46 -25.83
N VAL A 17 27.37 -38.75 -25.59
CA VAL A 17 27.51 -39.74 -26.66
C VAL A 17 26.13 -40.36 -26.88
N VAL A 18 25.53 -40.05 -28.03
CA VAL A 18 24.15 -40.47 -28.37
C VAL A 18 24.15 -41.65 -29.35
N ASP A 19 25.27 -41.91 -30.01
CA ASP A 19 25.38 -43.01 -30.96
C ASP A 19 25.52 -44.35 -30.22
N ASN A 20 24.60 -45.28 -30.49
CA ASN A 20 24.54 -46.65 -29.97
C ASN A 20 24.26 -46.80 -28.46
N PHE A 21 23.79 -45.76 -27.78
CA PHE A 21 23.36 -45.80 -26.38
C PHE A 21 21.84 -45.90 -26.29
N ASP A 22 21.33 -46.64 -25.31
CA ASP A 22 19.89 -46.67 -25.01
C ASP A 22 19.46 -45.43 -24.19
N ASP A 23 18.16 -45.17 -24.16
CA ASP A 23 17.60 -43.97 -23.51
C ASP A 23 18.00 -43.90 -22.02
N GLU A 24 18.06 -45.04 -21.33
CA GLU A 24 18.45 -45.12 -19.90
C GLU A 24 19.92 -44.70 -19.70
N GLN A 25 20.81 -45.14 -20.57
CA GLN A 25 22.22 -44.76 -20.51
C GLN A 25 22.42 -43.27 -20.84
N ILE A 26 21.63 -42.72 -21.78
CA ILE A 26 21.64 -41.28 -22.08
C ILE A 26 21.14 -40.48 -20.87
N TRP A 27 20.10 -40.95 -20.18
CA TRP A 27 19.57 -40.32 -18.97
C TRP A 27 20.59 -40.29 -17.83
N GLN A 28 21.30 -41.40 -17.58
CA GLN A 28 22.37 -41.42 -16.58
C GLN A 28 23.48 -40.42 -16.90
N GLN A 29 23.84 -40.27 -18.17
CA GLN A 29 24.85 -39.32 -18.61
C GLN A 29 24.42 -37.87 -18.36
N LEU A 30 23.13 -37.57 -18.51
CA LEU A 30 22.55 -36.26 -18.22
C LEU A 30 22.43 -36.00 -16.70
N GLU A 31 22.04 -37.00 -15.92
CA GLU A 31 21.94 -36.92 -14.45
C GLU A 31 23.30 -36.62 -13.80
N LEU A 32 24.37 -37.32 -14.22
CA LEU A 32 25.73 -37.08 -13.76
C LEU A 32 26.21 -35.65 -14.10
N ARG A 33 25.83 -35.14 -15.27
CA ARG A 33 26.15 -33.77 -15.70
C ARG A 33 25.38 -32.73 -14.87
N ASN A 34 24.10 -32.97 -14.61
CA ASN A 34 23.24 -32.05 -13.87
C ASN A 34 23.59 -32.02 -12.37
N THR A 35 23.87 -33.16 -11.75
CA THR A 35 24.31 -33.27 -10.34
C THR A 35 25.53 -32.38 -10.06
N ARG A 36 26.47 -32.31 -11.01
CA ARG A 36 27.67 -31.46 -10.88
C ARG A 36 27.38 -29.98 -11.08
N LEU A 37 26.45 -29.63 -11.98
CA LEU A 37 25.98 -28.25 -12.14
C LEU A 37 25.26 -27.77 -10.88
N GLU A 38 24.41 -28.61 -10.28
CA GLU A 38 23.74 -28.32 -9.01
C GLU A 38 24.75 -28.12 -7.87
N SER A 39 25.83 -28.91 -7.84
CA SER A 39 26.89 -28.77 -6.84
C SER A 39 27.71 -27.48 -7.01
N GLN A 40 27.86 -26.96 -8.23
CA GLN A 40 28.59 -25.71 -8.50
C GLN A 40 27.72 -24.46 -8.43
N GLN A 41 26.41 -24.58 -8.66
CA GLN A 41 25.48 -23.46 -8.71
C GLN A 41 24.66 -23.27 -7.43
N ARG A 42 24.85 -24.11 -6.41
CA ARG A 42 24.23 -23.87 -5.11
C ARG A 42 24.94 -22.68 -4.45
N PRO A 43 24.32 -21.49 -4.33
CA PRO A 43 24.82 -20.55 -3.34
C PRO A 43 24.75 -21.27 -2.00
N GLU A 44 25.88 -21.37 -1.29
CA GLU A 44 25.83 -21.78 0.11
C GLU A 44 24.81 -20.87 0.78
N LYS A 45 23.74 -21.46 1.31
CA LYS A 45 22.82 -20.73 2.17
C LYS A 45 23.59 -20.47 3.46
N HIS A 46 24.37 -19.38 3.46
CA HIS A 46 24.90 -18.82 4.68
C HIS A 46 23.72 -18.20 5.41
N TYR A 47 23.14 -18.97 6.32
CA TYR A 47 22.28 -18.43 7.35
C TYR A 47 23.23 -17.76 8.33
N PRO A 48 23.14 -16.44 8.57
CA PRO A 48 23.88 -15.86 9.67
C PRO A 48 23.42 -16.60 10.93
N GLU A 49 24.36 -17.21 11.63
CA GLU A 49 24.15 -17.68 12.98
C GLU A 49 23.76 -16.44 13.78
N ILE A 50 22.52 -16.39 14.25
CA ILE A 50 22.01 -15.25 14.99
C ILE A 50 22.70 -15.32 16.35
N ASP A 51 23.90 -14.74 16.41
CA ASP A 51 24.50 -14.38 17.67
C ASP A 51 23.49 -13.52 18.41
N LYS A 52 23.21 -13.94 19.64
CA LYS A 52 22.28 -13.32 20.57
C LYS A 52 22.58 -11.83 20.63
N LEU A 53 21.82 -11.04 19.88
CA LEU A 53 21.90 -9.58 19.95
C LEU A 53 21.14 -9.15 21.19
N ASP A 54 21.92 -8.64 22.14
CA ASP A 54 21.49 -8.15 23.42
C ASP A 54 20.42 -7.07 23.26
N LEU A 55 19.26 -7.38 23.85
CA LEU A 55 18.09 -6.53 23.94
C LEU A 55 18.29 -5.52 25.09
N ALA A 56 19.23 -4.58 24.95
CA ALA A 56 19.59 -3.65 26.03
C ALA A 56 19.78 -2.16 25.65
N ASP A 57 19.77 -1.76 24.37
CA ASP A 57 20.18 -0.38 23.99
C ASP A 57 19.10 0.47 23.28
N VAL A 58 17.81 0.28 23.57
CA VAL A 58 16.76 1.24 23.14
C VAL A 58 15.87 1.66 24.31
N ALA A 59 16.52 2.04 25.40
CA ALA A 59 15.94 2.82 26.48
C ALA A 59 16.76 4.10 26.64
N ALA A 60 16.07 5.23 26.80
CA ALA A 60 16.56 6.60 27.01
C ALA A 60 16.90 7.42 25.74
N GLU A 61 15.86 7.99 25.15
CA GLU A 61 15.87 9.39 24.71
C GLU A 61 14.55 9.98 25.25
N GLU A 62 14.61 10.63 26.42
CA GLU A 62 13.60 11.58 26.86
C GLU A 62 13.92 12.88 26.11
N GLU A 63 12.98 13.40 25.32
CA GLU A 63 13.05 14.79 24.86
C GLU A 63 11.96 15.58 25.56
N ASP A 64 12.44 16.60 26.25
CA ASP A 64 11.74 17.46 27.19
C ASP A 64 10.63 18.26 26.52
N ASP A 65 9.52 18.39 27.24
CA ASP A 65 8.50 19.42 27.01
C ASP A 65 9.15 20.79 27.28
N GLU A 66 9.65 21.47 26.24
CA GLU A 66 10.02 22.88 26.33
C GLU A 66 8.77 23.75 26.07
N ASP A 67 8.43 24.55 27.07
CA ASP A 67 7.41 25.58 27.06
C ASP A 67 7.70 26.62 25.96
N ASP A 68 6.96 26.58 24.85
CA ASP A 68 6.95 27.70 23.88
C ASP A 68 6.16 28.87 24.46
N ASP A 69 6.89 29.79 25.07
CA ASP A 69 6.47 31.10 25.55
C ASP A 69 5.89 31.91 24.36
N PHE A 70 4.57 32.12 24.36
CA PHE A 70 3.86 32.93 23.38
C PHE A 70 4.22 34.41 23.59
N ASP A 71 5.26 34.89 22.88
CA ASP A 71 5.62 36.31 22.85
C ASP A 71 4.51 37.13 22.17
N LEU A 72 3.67 37.73 23.01
CA LEU A 72 2.63 38.67 22.64
C LEU A 72 3.27 40.07 22.55
N SER A 73 4.17 40.26 21.60
CA SER A 73 4.75 41.56 21.29
C SER A 73 3.76 42.39 20.45
N ASP A 74 2.94 43.11 21.21
CA ASP A 74 2.58 44.53 21.02
C ASP A 74 2.55 45.05 19.57
N ALA A 75 1.33 45.07 19.02
CA ALA A 75 0.98 45.85 17.86
C ALA A 75 1.09 47.36 18.18
N SER A 76 2.25 47.93 17.86
CA SER A 76 2.44 49.36 17.71
C SER A 76 3.11 49.64 16.36
N GLU A 77 2.39 49.42 15.27
CA GLU A 77 2.74 50.04 14.00
C GLU A 77 2.36 51.51 14.08
N GLY A 78 3.41 52.34 14.13
CA GLY A 78 3.31 53.79 14.09
C GLY A 78 2.62 54.24 12.82
N ASP A 79 1.64 55.11 13.05
CA ASP A 79 1.02 56.01 12.09
C ASP A 79 2.13 56.83 11.41
N GLU A 80 2.60 56.36 10.26
CA GLU A 80 3.42 57.17 9.36
C GLU A 80 2.49 58.17 8.68
N ASP A 81 2.44 59.34 9.31
CA ASP A 81 1.93 60.61 8.78
C ASP A 81 2.54 60.87 7.39
N SER A 82 1.81 60.47 6.37
CA SER A 82 2.09 60.80 4.98
C SER A 82 1.07 61.85 4.59
N GLU A 83 1.44 63.12 4.78
CA GLU A 83 0.72 64.28 4.26
C GLU A 83 0.60 64.14 2.73
N GLU A 84 -0.54 63.61 2.26
CA GLU A 84 -0.90 63.70 0.84
C GLU A 84 -1.31 65.15 0.56
N GLU A 85 -0.43 65.83 -0.18
CA GLU A 85 -0.68 67.12 -0.80
C GLU A 85 -2.03 67.12 -1.52
N ALA A 86 -2.84 68.14 -1.23
CA ALA A 86 -4.19 68.29 -1.72
C ALA A 86 -4.21 68.54 -3.23
N ASP A 87 -4.44 67.48 -4.00
CA ASP A 87 -4.93 67.58 -5.39
C ASP A 87 -6.48 67.43 -5.42
N ASP A 88 -7.14 68.51 -5.80
CA ASP A 88 -8.57 68.88 -5.71
C ASP A 88 -9.58 68.06 -6.57
N ASP A 89 -9.33 66.76 -6.86
CA ASP A 89 -10.22 65.96 -7.74
C ASP A 89 -10.67 64.59 -7.14
N GLY A 90 -10.56 64.40 -5.82
CA GLY A 90 -10.74 63.10 -5.14
C GLY A 90 -12.18 62.67 -4.79
N ALA A 91 -13.20 63.52 -4.97
CA ALA A 91 -14.54 63.25 -4.44
C ALA A 91 -15.25 62.04 -5.10
N ASP A 92 -14.93 61.71 -6.36
CA ASP A 92 -15.60 60.61 -7.09
C ASP A 92 -14.94 59.24 -6.89
N GLY A 93 -13.68 59.19 -6.48
CA GLY A 93 -13.00 57.95 -6.10
C GLY A 93 -13.55 57.36 -4.80
N ASN A 94 -13.79 58.24 -3.81
CA ASN A 94 -14.26 57.83 -2.48
C ASN A 94 -15.70 57.30 -2.55
N LYS A 95 -16.57 57.91 -3.36
CA LYS A 95 -17.94 57.41 -3.60
C LYS A 95 -17.97 56.01 -4.22
N LYS A 96 -17.04 55.71 -5.12
CA LYS A 96 -16.93 54.37 -5.74
C LYS A 96 -16.45 53.33 -4.74
N LYS A 97 -15.45 53.68 -3.91
CA LYS A 97 -14.96 52.82 -2.82
C LYS A 97 -16.07 52.52 -1.81
N ILE A 98 -16.84 53.53 -1.40
CA ILE A 98 -17.97 53.38 -0.47
C ILE A 98 -19.04 52.46 -1.04
N LYS A 99 -19.45 52.66 -2.30
CA LYS A 99 -20.43 51.78 -2.97
C LYS A 99 -19.95 50.34 -3.07
N GLN A 100 -18.68 50.15 -3.40
CA GLN A 100 -18.11 48.81 -3.53
C GLN A 100 -17.94 48.12 -2.17
N PHE A 101 -17.70 48.89 -1.11
CA PHE A 101 -17.66 48.38 0.25
C PHE A 101 -19.06 48.00 0.74
N GLU A 102 -20.07 48.83 0.45
CA GLU A 102 -21.47 48.56 0.76
C GLU A 102 -21.98 47.31 0.01
N GLU A 103 -21.64 47.15 -1.28
CA GLU A 103 -21.99 45.98 -2.09
C GLU A 103 -21.39 44.68 -1.53
N ARG A 104 -20.11 44.67 -1.16
CA ARG A 104 -19.46 43.50 -0.51
C ARG A 104 -20.01 43.15 0.88
N ASN A 105 -20.73 44.08 1.50
CA ASN A 105 -21.33 43.89 2.82
C ASN A 105 -22.79 43.43 2.71
N LEU A 106 -23.48 43.80 1.62
CA LEU A 106 -24.83 43.35 1.30
C LEU A 106 -24.86 41.97 0.62
N GLU A 107 -23.75 41.52 0.04
CA GLU A 107 -23.63 40.16 -0.50
C GLU A 107 -23.82 39.11 0.62
N PRO A 108 -24.78 38.17 0.48
CA PRO A 108 -24.98 37.12 1.48
C PRO A 108 -23.75 36.23 1.51
N ARG A 109 -22.95 36.35 2.57
CA ARG A 109 -21.78 35.51 2.77
C ARG A 109 -22.24 34.11 3.17
N PRO A 110 -21.81 33.04 2.47
CA PRO A 110 -22.04 31.70 2.96
C PRO A 110 -21.25 31.54 4.26
N TRP A 111 -21.96 31.49 5.38
CA TRP A 111 -21.38 31.10 6.67
C TRP A 111 -21.14 29.60 6.63
N ARG A 112 -19.93 29.19 6.24
CA ARG A 112 -19.49 27.81 6.44
C ARG A 112 -18.86 27.69 7.82
N LEU A 113 -19.30 26.70 8.59
CA LEU A 113 -18.73 26.42 9.89
C LEU A 113 -17.30 25.93 9.69
N GLN A 114 -16.36 26.39 10.52
CA GLN A 114 -14.95 26.00 10.42
C GLN A 114 -14.77 24.46 10.52
N GLY A 115 -15.61 23.80 11.33
CA GLY A 115 -15.65 22.33 11.41
C GLY A 115 -16.06 21.65 10.10
N GLU A 116 -17.02 22.22 9.35
CA GLU A 116 -17.46 21.69 8.05
C GLU A 116 -16.37 21.86 6.98
N VAL A 117 -15.66 23.00 7.00
CA VAL A 117 -14.51 23.24 6.12
C VAL A 117 -13.39 22.24 6.41
N TYR A 118 -13.14 21.94 7.69
CA TYR A 118 -12.14 20.95 8.09
C TYR A 118 -12.53 19.52 7.69
N GLU A 119 -13.80 19.14 7.87
CA GLU A 119 -14.35 17.85 7.44
C GLU A 119 -14.21 17.68 5.92
N GLN A 120 -14.57 18.70 5.13
CA GLN A 120 -14.43 18.67 3.67
C GLN A 120 -12.96 18.53 3.24
N GLN A 121 -12.05 19.30 3.85
CA GLN A 121 -10.62 19.18 3.56
C GLN A 121 -10.05 17.81 3.95
N PHE A 122 -10.52 17.22 5.05
CA PHE A 122 -10.11 15.89 5.47
C PHE A 122 -10.59 14.81 4.49
N LEU A 123 -11.86 14.88 4.08
CA LEU A 123 -12.43 13.97 3.08
C LEU A 123 -11.70 14.09 1.73
N ASP A 124 -11.36 15.31 1.32
CA ASP A 124 -10.65 15.52 0.05
C ASP A 124 -9.19 15.05 0.12
N LYS A 125 -8.51 15.24 1.27
CA LYS A 125 -7.19 14.65 1.53
C LYS A 125 -7.24 13.12 1.54
N GLN A 126 -8.29 12.52 2.11
CA GLN A 126 -8.47 11.08 2.12
C GLN A 126 -8.70 10.53 0.71
N LYS A 127 -9.52 11.20 -0.11
CA LYS A 127 -9.74 10.84 -1.52
C LYS A 127 -8.47 10.98 -2.36
N ALA A 128 -7.70 12.06 -2.17
CA ALA A 128 -6.44 12.27 -2.86
C ALA A 128 -5.41 11.19 -2.48
N ALA A 129 -5.33 10.85 -1.19
CA ALA A 129 -4.49 9.76 -0.71
C ALA A 129 -4.90 8.39 -1.29
N ASP A 130 -6.20 8.10 -1.40
CA ASP A 130 -6.69 6.86 -2.02
C ASP A 130 -6.43 6.81 -3.54
N GLU A 131 -6.51 7.95 -4.26
CA GLU A 131 -6.19 8.01 -5.68
C GLU A 131 -4.70 7.83 -5.98
N ASP A 132 -3.81 8.34 -5.10
CA ASP A 132 -2.36 8.20 -5.23
C ASP A 132 -1.83 6.86 -4.69
N ALA A 133 -2.55 6.20 -3.78
CA ALA A 133 -2.11 4.96 -3.14
C ALA A 133 -2.37 3.68 -3.95
N LEU A 134 -3.26 3.70 -4.95
CA LEU A 134 -3.55 2.52 -5.75
C LEU A 134 -2.79 2.56 -7.09
N PRO A 135 -1.68 1.83 -7.25
CA PRO A 135 -1.05 1.69 -8.56
C PRO A 135 -2.08 1.08 -9.50
N LYS A 136 -2.56 1.89 -10.46
CA LYS A 136 -3.46 1.45 -11.53
C LYS A 136 -2.77 0.29 -12.25
N GLU A 137 -3.20 -0.93 -11.93
CA GLU A 137 -2.64 -2.11 -12.56
C GLU A 137 -2.88 -2.00 -14.07
N ASN A 138 -1.86 -2.30 -14.87
CA ASN A 138 -2.01 -2.21 -16.33
C ASN A 138 -3.21 -3.06 -16.78
N PRO A 139 -4.06 -2.55 -17.69
CA PRO A 139 -5.29 -3.25 -18.11
C PRO A 139 -4.99 -4.64 -18.68
N ALA A 140 -3.83 -4.81 -19.33
CA ALA A 140 -3.34 -6.10 -19.81
C ALA A 140 -3.22 -7.15 -18.68
N HIS A 141 -2.80 -6.78 -17.47
CA HIS A 141 -2.71 -7.73 -16.35
C HIS A 141 -4.10 -8.19 -15.89
N VAL A 142 -5.10 -7.32 -15.95
CA VAL A 142 -6.49 -7.64 -15.60
C VAL A 142 -7.06 -8.65 -16.59
N GLU A 143 -6.84 -8.41 -17.89
CA GLU A 143 -7.27 -9.32 -18.96
C GLU A 143 -6.60 -10.70 -18.84
N ILE A 144 -5.28 -10.74 -18.63
CA ILE A 144 -4.53 -12.00 -18.45
C ILE A 144 -5.03 -12.76 -17.22
N ARG A 145 -5.24 -12.10 -16.08
CA ARG A 145 -5.76 -12.75 -14.86
C ARG A 145 -7.16 -13.31 -15.07
N THR A 146 -7.97 -12.64 -15.87
CA THR A 146 -9.34 -13.10 -16.19
C THR A 146 -9.29 -14.33 -17.09
N ALA A 147 -8.51 -14.28 -18.17
CA ALA A 147 -8.32 -15.42 -19.08
C ALA A 147 -7.68 -16.63 -18.38
N MET A 148 -6.72 -16.41 -17.48
CA MET A 148 -6.06 -17.45 -16.70
C MET A 148 -7.06 -18.16 -15.76
N ARG A 149 -7.94 -17.41 -15.08
CA ARG A 149 -9.00 -18.00 -14.24
C ARG A 149 -9.97 -18.83 -15.08
N ASP A 150 -10.42 -18.33 -16.22
CA ASP A 150 -11.36 -19.04 -17.11
C ASP A 150 -10.74 -20.31 -17.72
N LEU A 151 -9.47 -20.25 -18.11
CA LEU A 151 -8.75 -21.43 -18.59
C LEU A 151 -8.65 -22.50 -17.50
N PHE A 152 -8.24 -22.13 -16.29
CA PHE A 152 -8.05 -23.11 -15.22
C PHE A 152 -9.38 -23.70 -14.72
N THR A 153 -10.47 -22.94 -14.67
CA THR A 153 -11.79 -23.51 -14.32
C THR A 153 -12.24 -24.53 -15.36
N LYS A 154 -11.99 -24.27 -16.66
CA LYS A 154 -12.30 -25.22 -17.75
C LYS A 154 -11.44 -26.48 -17.68
N LEU A 155 -10.14 -26.32 -17.48
CA LEU A 155 -9.22 -27.46 -17.34
C LEU A 155 -9.55 -28.30 -16.12
N ASP A 156 -9.89 -27.67 -15.00
CA ASP A 156 -10.27 -28.37 -13.77
C ASP A 156 -11.58 -29.15 -13.98
N ALA A 157 -12.59 -28.55 -14.62
CA ALA A 157 -13.84 -29.24 -14.95
C ALA A 157 -13.64 -30.43 -15.90
N LEU A 158 -12.81 -30.29 -16.94
CA LEU A 158 -12.51 -31.37 -17.88
C LEU A 158 -11.65 -32.48 -17.25
N SER A 159 -10.83 -32.14 -16.25
CA SER A 159 -10.00 -33.09 -15.49
C SER A 159 -10.70 -33.66 -14.25
N ASN A 160 -12.03 -33.55 -14.18
CA ASN A 160 -12.85 -34.04 -13.06
C ASN A 160 -12.46 -33.45 -11.69
N PHE A 161 -11.97 -32.21 -11.68
CA PHE A 161 -11.56 -31.48 -10.47
C PHE A 161 -10.40 -32.14 -9.71
N HIS A 162 -9.48 -32.78 -10.41
CA HIS A 162 -8.33 -33.47 -9.82
C HIS A 162 -7.04 -32.64 -9.87
N MET A 163 -7.03 -31.47 -10.54
CA MET A 163 -5.82 -30.73 -10.91
C MET A 163 -5.37 -29.66 -9.89
N MET A 164 -5.76 -29.81 -8.63
CA MET A 164 -5.37 -29.01 -7.45
C MET A 164 -6.33 -27.87 -7.04
N PRO A 165 -6.61 -27.74 -5.73
CA PRO A 165 -7.33 -26.59 -5.20
C PRO A 165 -6.53 -25.31 -5.45
N LYS A 166 -7.24 -24.19 -5.65
CA LYS A 166 -6.63 -22.88 -5.86
C LYS A 166 -5.66 -22.57 -4.70
N PRO A 167 -4.46 -22.07 -4.98
CA PRO A 167 -3.54 -21.67 -3.92
C PRO A 167 -4.19 -20.57 -3.07
N VAL A 168 -3.99 -20.65 -1.75
CA VAL A 168 -4.55 -19.68 -0.80
C VAL A 168 -3.87 -18.33 -1.02
N SER A 169 -4.54 -17.41 -1.69
CA SER A 169 -4.15 -16.00 -1.72
C SER A 169 -4.51 -15.34 -0.39
N ALA A 170 -3.60 -14.55 0.16
CA ALA A 170 -3.89 -13.70 1.32
C ALA A 170 -4.81 -12.56 0.87
N GLU A 171 -6.11 -12.81 0.91
CA GLU A 171 -7.14 -11.83 0.56
C GLU A 171 -7.47 -11.00 1.80
N VAL A 172 -7.09 -9.71 1.77
CA VAL A 172 -7.43 -8.75 2.83
C VAL A 172 -8.89 -8.33 2.65
N LYS A 173 -9.77 -8.83 3.52
CA LYS A 173 -11.18 -8.44 3.57
C LYS A 173 -11.40 -7.50 4.75
N VAL A 174 -11.78 -6.26 4.48
CA VAL A 174 -12.20 -5.31 5.52
C VAL A 174 -13.60 -5.70 5.98
N VAL A 175 -13.72 -6.12 7.25
CA VAL A 175 -15.01 -6.45 7.88
C VAL A 175 -15.44 -5.29 8.76
N SER A 176 -16.70 -4.85 8.63
CA SER A 176 -17.28 -3.81 9.47
C SER A 176 -17.89 -4.40 10.75
N ASN A 177 -17.92 -3.59 11.83
CA ASN A 177 -18.52 -3.95 13.12
C ASN A 177 -20.06 -3.99 13.04
N LEU A 178 -20.59 -4.99 12.36
CA LEU A 178 -22.03 -5.27 12.25
C LEU A 178 -22.41 -6.39 13.24
N PRO A 179 -23.64 -6.39 13.80
CA PRO A 179 -24.14 -7.53 14.56
C PRO A 179 -24.16 -8.77 13.65
N SER A 180 -23.72 -9.92 14.16
CA SER A 180 -23.59 -11.15 13.39
C SER A 180 -24.90 -11.58 12.74
N LEU A 181 -26.03 -11.26 13.38
CA LEU A 181 -27.37 -11.54 12.85
C LEU A 181 -27.66 -10.85 11.51
N SER A 182 -27.08 -9.68 11.22
CA SER A 182 -27.34 -8.96 9.97
C SER A 182 -26.69 -9.60 8.74
N VAL A 183 -25.71 -10.49 8.93
CA VAL A 183 -25.07 -11.24 7.84
C VAL A 183 -25.55 -12.70 7.76
N GLU A 184 -26.40 -13.13 8.69
CA GLU A 184 -26.96 -14.47 8.72
C GLU A 184 -28.14 -14.62 7.74
N GLU A 185 -28.41 -15.86 7.33
CA GLU A 185 -29.64 -16.19 6.62
C GLU A 185 -30.86 -15.98 7.53
N VAL A 186 -31.95 -15.47 6.98
CA VAL A 186 -33.21 -15.24 7.71
C VAL A 186 -33.92 -16.58 7.94
N THR A 187 -33.40 -17.37 8.88
CA THR A 187 -34.10 -18.53 9.42
C THR A 187 -34.85 -18.10 10.68
N PRO A 188 -36.11 -18.55 10.89
CA PRO A 188 -36.83 -18.20 12.09
C PRO A 188 -36.17 -18.89 13.29
N VAL A 189 -35.70 -18.07 14.24
CA VAL A 189 -35.18 -18.42 15.58
C VAL A 189 -33.67 -18.69 15.64
N GLY A 190 -32.88 -17.65 15.38
CA GLY A 190 -31.56 -17.45 15.99
C GLY A 190 -31.53 -16.07 16.67
N VAL A 191 -31.31 -16.03 17.98
CA VAL A 191 -31.04 -14.78 18.71
C VAL A 191 -29.62 -14.85 19.25
N SER A 192 -28.71 -14.08 18.67
CA SER A 192 -27.33 -13.95 19.12
C SER A 192 -26.95 -12.48 19.14
N ASP A 193 -26.54 -11.97 20.30
CA ASP A 193 -26.08 -10.58 20.48
C ASP A 193 -24.61 -10.37 20.09
N ALA A 194 -24.01 -11.34 19.39
CA ALA A 194 -22.62 -11.30 18.97
C ALA A 194 -22.40 -10.28 17.84
N SER A 195 -21.24 -9.62 17.84
CA SER A 195 -20.77 -8.78 16.73
C SER A 195 -19.72 -9.53 15.91
N LEU A 196 -19.57 -9.16 14.63
CA LEU A 196 -18.58 -9.76 13.73
C LEU A 196 -17.13 -9.46 14.11
N LEU A 197 -16.87 -8.32 14.75
CA LEU A 197 -15.53 -7.99 15.25
C LEU A 197 -15.30 -8.64 16.62
N ALA A 198 -14.14 -9.25 16.79
CA ALA A 198 -13.70 -9.74 18.08
C ALA A 198 -13.39 -8.57 19.04
N PRO A 199 -13.52 -8.74 20.36
CA PRO A 199 -13.19 -7.69 21.33
C PRO A 199 -11.76 -7.15 21.20
N GLN A 200 -10.82 -7.98 20.73
CA GLN A 200 -9.42 -7.60 20.46
C GLN A 200 -9.28 -6.65 19.27
N GLU A 201 -10.14 -6.76 18.26
CA GLU A 201 -10.17 -5.87 17.10
C GLU A 201 -10.79 -4.51 17.47
N VAL A 202 -11.75 -4.50 18.42
CA VAL A 202 -12.36 -3.27 18.96
C VAL A 202 -11.45 -2.58 19.96
N LYS A 203 -10.77 -3.36 20.81
CA LYS A 203 -9.85 -2.87 21.83
C LYS A 203 -8.48 -3.55 21.67
N GLY A 204 -7.60 -2.92 20.93
CA GLY A 204 -6.19 -3.31 20.88
C GLY A 204 -5.51 -3.01 22.21
N ILE A 205 -5.10 -4.05 22.94
CA ILE A 205 -4.14 -3.89 24.03
C ILE A 205 -2.76 -3.84 23.38
N LYS A 206 -2.16 -2.66 23.25
CA LYS A 206 -0.77 -2.54 22.80
C LYS A 206 0.13 -3.16 23.87
N GLY A 207 0.65 -4.35 23.60
CA GLY A 207 1.64 -5.03 24.44
C GLY A 207 1.05 -6.07 25.40
N ALA A 208 0.88 -7.29 24.92
CA ALA A 208 1.07 -8.49 25.71
C ALA A 208 2.08 -9.35 24.95
N ALA A 209 3.36 -9.00 25.12
CA ALA A 209 4.45 -9.89 24.74
C ALA A 209 4.32 -11.17 25.59
N CYS A 210 4.16 -12.30 24.92
CA CYS A 210 4.42 -13.64 25.46
C CYS A 210 5.63 -14.18 24.70
#